data_AF-A0AAU8JNZ6-F1
#
_entry.id   AF-A0AAU8JNZ6-F1
#
_cell.length_a   1.000
_cell.length_b   1.000
_cell.length_c   1.000
_cell.angle_alpha   90.00
_cell.angle_beta   90.00
_cell.angle_gamma   90.00
#
_symmetry.space_group_name_H-M   'P 1'
#
loop_
_entity.id
_entity.type
_entity.pdbx_description
1 polymer ?
#
loop_
_entity_poly.entity_id
_entity_poly.type
_entity_poly.pdbx_seq_one_letter_code
_entity_poly.pdbx_strand_id
1 'polypeptide(L)' 'MSDHVHVRLREGLGVNDDGDLVEQFACRCGAVWAKTYPLEGGQPDQ' A
#
# COMPACT_ATOMS: atom_id res chain seq x y z
N MET A 1 -9.82 -7.47 20.07
CA MET A 1 -9.35 -8.58 19.22
C MET A 1 -9.08 -7.96 17.86
N SER A 2 -7.85 -8.03 17.36
CA SER A 2 -7.52 -7.52 16.02
C SER A 2 -7.05 -8.72 15.22
N ASP A 3 -7.83 -9.11 14.20
CA ASP A 3 -7.40 -10.15 13.28
C ASP A 3 -6.31 -9.59 12.39
N HIS A 4 -5.11 -10.18 12.48
CA HIS A 4 -4.00 -9.84 11.61
C HIS A 4 -4.13 -10.65 10.33
N VAL A 5 -4.37 -9.98 9.21
CA VAL A 5 -4.54 -10.64 7.90
C VAL A 5 -3.31 -10.33 7.03
N HIS A 6 -2.67 -11.39 6.51
CA HIS A 6 -1.63 -11.24 5.49
C HIS A 6 -2.27 -11.17 4.10
N VAL A 7 -2.14 -10.04 3.43
CA VAL A 7 -2.51 -9.87 2.02
C VAL A 7 -1.28 -9.90 1.12
N ARG A 8 -1.37 -10.60 -0.01
CA ARG A 8 -0.30 -10.64 -1.00
C ARG A 8 -0.43 -9.43 -1.93
N LEU A 9 0.57 -8.55 -1.88
CA LEU A 9 0.68 -7.41 -2.79
C LEU A 9 1.57 -7.73 -3.99
N ARG A 10 1.37 -7.00 -5.09
CA ARG A 10 2.27 -7.06 -6.25
C ARG A 10 3.59 -6.37 -5.91
N GLU A 11 4.64 -6.69 -6.65
CA GLU A 11 5.93 -6.00 -6.52
C GLU A 11 5.75 -4.48 -6.67
N GLY A 12 6.38 -3.71 -5.79
CA GLY A 12 6.23 -2.25 -5.73
C GLY A 12 5.05 -1.75 -4.89
N LEU A 13 4.15 -2.63 -4.41
CA LEU A 13 3.03 -2.26 -3.53
C LEU A 13 3.31 -2.64 -2.06
N GLY A 14 2.91 -1.78 -1.13
CA GLY A 14 3.00 -1.98 0.32
C GLY A 14 1.88 -1.29 1.08
N VAL A 15 1.81 -1.49 2.39
CA VAL A 15 0.88 -0.79 3.31
C VAL A 15 1.71 -0.04 4.35
N ASN A 16 1.37 1.21 4.66
CA ASN A 16 2.03 1.98 5.73
C ASN A 16 1.37 1.73 7.10
N ASP A 17 1.92 2.34 8.15
CA ASP A 17 1.39 2.19 9.52
C ASP A 17 -0.04 2.76 9.70
N ASP A 18 -0.44 3.70 8.84
CA ASP A 18 -1.79 4.28 8.81
C ASP A 18 -2.81 3.38 8.08
N GLY A 19 -2.34 2.32 7.43
CA GLY A 19 -3.17 1.41 6.64
C GLY A 19 -3.37 1.81 5.18
N ASP A 20 -2.73 2.87 4.71
CA ASP A 20 -2.82 3.32 3.32
C ASP A 20 -2.04 2.41 2.38
N LEU A 21 -2.56 2.26 1.15
CA LEU A 21 -1.84 1.57 0.08
C LEU A 21 -0.76 2.51 -0.49
N VAL A 22 0.47 2.01 -0.51
CA VAL A 22 1.63 2.74 -1.04
C VAL A 22 2.17 2.02 -2.27
N GLU A 23 2.30 2.74 -3.38
CA GLU A 23 2.93 2.27 -4.61
C GLU A 23 4.27 2.96 -4.81
N GLN A 24 5.35 2.19 -4.83
CA GLN A 24 6.72 2.64 -4.99
C GLN A 24 7.15 2.56 -6.45
N PHE A 25 7.80 3.63 -6.91
CA PHE A 25 8.35 3.75 -8.24
C PHE A 25 9.83 4.09 -8.15
N ALA A 26 10.63 3.48 -9.01
CA ALA A 26 12.04 3.77 -9.15
C ALA A 26 12.40 3.96 -10.62
N CYS A 27 13.12 5.04 -10.93
CA CYS A 27 13.72 5.24 -12.24
C CYS A 27 15.15 4.71 -12.24
N ARG A 28 15.63 4.27 -13.41
CA ARG A 28 17.01 3.82 -13.61
C ARG A 28 18.06 4.91 -13.29
N CYS A 29 17.67 6.19 -13.26
CA CYS A 29 18.55 7.28 -12.82
C CYS A 29 18.76 7.35 -11.30
N GLY A 30 18.11 6.49 -10.52
CA GLY A 30 18.18 6.46 -9.05
C GLY A 30 17.11 7.30 -8.34
N ALA A 31 16.25 7.99 -9.08
CA ALA A 31 15.10 8.67 -8.49
C ALA A 31 14.07 7.65 -7.99
N VAL A 32 13.58 7.84 -6.76
CA VAL A 32 12.53 7.03 -6.14
C VAL A 32 11.40 7.96 -5.71
N TRP A 33 10.16 7.57 -5.98
CA TRP A 33 8.99 8.27 -5.50
C TRP A 33 7.91 7.25 -5.13
N ALA A 34 6.95 7.69 -4.31
CA ALA A 34 5.83 6.87 -3.91
C ALA A 34 4.52 7.63 -4.16
N LYS A 35 3.46 6.88 -4.47
CA LYS A 35 2.10 7.37 -4.51
C LYS A 35 1.31 6.70 -3.39
N THR A 36 0.71 7.51 -2.54
CA THR A 36 -0.14 7.05 -1.44
C THR A 36 -1.59 7.12 -1.88
N TYR A 37 -2.31 6.03 -1.68
CA TYR A 37 -3.74 5.92 -1.89
C TYR A 37 -4.40 5.80 -0.52
N PRO A 38 -4.97 6.89 0.02
CA PRO A 38 -5.63 6.85 1.30
C PRO A 38 -6.80 5.87 1.23
N LEU A 39 -6.87 4.93 2.16
CA LEU A 39 -8.06 4.11 2.31
C LEU A 39 -9.07 4.92 3.12
N GLU A 40 -9.91 5.69 2.41
CA GLU A 40 -11.17 6.12 3.02
C GLU A 40 -11.91 4.85 3.40
N GLY A 41 -12.34 4.73 4.66
CA GLY A 41 -12.84 3.50 5.31
C GLY A 41 -14.10 2.89 4.70
N GLY A 42 -14.02 2.54 3.42
CA GLY A 42 -14.98 1.75 2.69
C GLY A 42 -14.90 0.32 3.20
N GLN A 43 -16.05 -0.16 3.66
CA GLN A 43 -16.24 -1.56 3.98
C GLN A 43 -15.70 -2.40 2.81
N PRO A 44 -14.84 -3.42 3.03
CA PRO A 44 -14.45 -4.30 1.95
C PRO A 44 -15.71 -4.89 1.32
N ASP A 45 -15.88 -4.70 0.01
CA ASP A 45 -16.94 -5.33 -0.74
C ASP A 45 -16.85 -6.85 -0.54
N GLN A 46 -17.94 -7.43 -0.03
CA GLN A 46 -18.07 -8.85 0.35
C GLN A 46 -18.06 -9.77 -0.88
#